data_AF-A0AAJ2BVT8-F1
#
_entry.id   AF-A0AAJ2BVT8-F1
#
_cell.length_a   1.000
_cell.length_b   1.000
_cell.length_c   1.000
_cell.angle_alpha   90.00
_cell.angle_beta   90.00
_cell.angle_gamma   90.00
#
_symmetry.space_group_name_H-M   'P 1'
#
loop_
_entity.id
_entity.type
_entity.pdbx_description
1 polymer ?
#
loop_
_entity_poly.entity_id
_entity_poly.type
_entity_poly.pdbx_seq_one_letter_code
_entity_poly.pdbx_strand_id
1 'polypeptide(L)'
;MLVALVCAPLALAHAASLDVTPDTLIERANLLRDARERPWDPATGRLGNLRHVHIIANDCTVRVVSGAENRLFLGQGATFQIADTTYSADRHGSSRPRPYDVTISAAQGASAVPRVGADNSAVCFTLQLATAHELLLRGDNLKVLFDRVDLPVLRMSLNPSHGMKLWFHQARLGLLSVSSNASVVAGGTGQVQWPQLASSQRSTALLFHDMDARHVGVSATTTRARFSIRIGADTEAGYYQPASAPGKIALEYPIWIAGPVSALTVPAGRVNPMPLTSALRDEIRALQQEVMGLAGPRPVLPTPDPGAPPPPGAQAASGEPVSPRQRVSDVLQPLLPRGATLGKIDLWKDGAALEGRAPDDAAVREWAQALERSGEVRSSQVAWVRREADQVAYRVLVTFLCAAPGDRSVCLPATGSAYTQQQVEDALRPVLGNGVTLTKLVLRDGKRGQLVELEGSGSEAEVRAALERVRQQVSWLTASSSGIGQGTFSAQLRMVCTVPPRATPGNCAAPSPTR
;
A
#
# COMPACT_ATOMS: atom_id res chain seq x y z
N MET A 1 53.83 -5.30 -11.91
CA MET A 1 53.40 -5.47 -10.51
C MET A 1 52.72 -4.17 -10.11
N LEU A 2 51.43 -4.25 -9.78
CA LEU A 2 50.50 -3.18 -9.37
C LEU A 2 50.07 -2.10 -10.40
N VAL A 3 48.78 -1.77 -10.29
CA VAL A 3 47.99 -0.69 -10.91
C VAL A 3 47.33 -1.01 -12.27
N ALA A 4 46.38 -1.96 -12.27
CA ALA A 4 45.31 -2.03 -13.28
C ALA A 4 44.05 -2.69 -12.70
N LEU A 5 43.66 -2.30 -11.48
CA LEU A 5 42.59 -2.94 -10.72
C LEU A 5 41.86 -1.94 -9.82
N VAL A 6 41.41 -0.81 -10.38
CA VAL A 6 40.46 0.09 -9.71
C VAL A 6 39.59 0.76 -10.77
N CYS A 7 38.27 0.79 -10.55
CA CYS A 7 37.22 1.44 -11.35
C CYS A 7 36.66 0.68 -12.56
N ALA A 8 36.11 -0.52 -12.32
CA ALA A 8 34.83 -0.85 -12.97
C ALA A 8 33.72 -0.38 -12.01
N PRO A 9 32.90 0.64 -12.34
CA PRO A 9 31.68 0.83 -11.59
C PRO A 9 30.81 -0.39 -11.91
N LEU A 10 30.61 -1.24 -10.90
CA LEU A 10 29.49 -2.16 -10.90
C LEU A 10 28.25 -1.29 -11.08
N ALA A 11 27.77 -1.19 -12.31
CA ALA A 11 26.45 -0.71 -12.62
C ALA A 11 25.48 -1.73 -12.00
N LEU A 12 25.25 -1.59 -10.69
CA LEU A 12 23.98 -1.94 -10.09
C LEU A 12 22.98 -1.11 -10.87
N ALA A 13 22.40 -1.73 -11.90
CA ALA A 13 21.18 -1.25 -12.51
C ALA A 13 20.20 -1.12 -11.35
N HIS A 14 20.07 0.11 -10.82
CA HIS A 14 19.02 0.43 -9.88
C HIS A 14 17.76 0.08 -10.66
N ALA A 15 17.02 -0.93 -10.18
CA ALA A 15 15.74 -1.26 -10.74
C ALA A 15 14.96 0.05 -10.87
N ALA A 16 14.39 0.31 -12.04
CA ALA A 16 13.53 1.46 -12.19
C ALA A 16 12.47 1.36 -11.10
N SER A 17 12.37 2.39 -10.24
CA SER A 17 11.34 2.42 -9.22
C SER A 17 10.00 2.26 -9.92
N LEU A 18 9.14 1.35 -9.43
CA LEU A 18 7.78 1.25 -9.93
C LEU A 18 7.15 2.64 -9.98
N ASP A 19 6.26 2.87 -10.94
CA ASP A 19 5.51 4.11 -10.98
C ASP A 19 4.83 4.32 -9.62
N VAL A 20 5.04 5.50 -9.04
CA VAL A 20 4.43 5.82 -7.75
C VAL A 20 2.94 6.00 -8.01
N THR A 21 2.15 5.03 -7.60
CA THR A 21 0.69 4.99 -7.74
C THR A 21 0.02 5.12 -6.37
N PRO A 22 -1.28 5.48 -6.30
CA PRO A 22 -2.03 5.50 -5.04
C PRO A 22 -1.89 4.20 -4.24
N ASP A 23 -1.90 3.03 -4.90
CA ASP A 23 -1.79 1.74 -4.23
C ASP A 23 -0.40 1.49 -3.62
N THR A 24 0.67 1.88 -4.31
CA THR A 24 2.05 1.79 -3.78
C THR A 24 2.25 2.72 -2.58
N LEU A 25 1.61 3.89 -2.58
CA LEU A 25 1.65 4.84 -1.48
C LEU A 25 0.87 4.30 -0.26
N ILE A 26 -0.30 3.70 -0.49
CA ILE A 26 -1.08 3.03 0.57
C ILE A 26 -0.28 1.88 1.19
N GLU A 27 0.41 1.08 0.39
CA GLU A 27 1.33 0.06 0.90
C GLU A 27 2.46 0.65 1.73
N ARG A 28 3.12 1.71 1.24
CA ARG A 28 4.17 2.40 1.99
C ARG A 28 3.67 2.90 3.34
N ALA A 29 2.48 3.48 3.39
CA ALA A 29 1.85 3.88 4.64
C ALA A 29 1.53 2.68 5.55
N ASN A 30 1.11 1.54 5.00
CA ASN A 30 0.85 0.31 5.78
C ASN A 30 2.14 -0.23 6.38
N LEU A 31 3.23 -0.25 5.62
CA LEU A 31 4.54 -0.68 6.08
C LEU A 31 5.09 0.25 7.15
N LEU A 32 4.93 1.57 6.98
CA LEU A 32 5.30 2.55 8.00
C LEU A 32 4.56 2.34 9.33
N ARG A 33 3.28 1.94 9.25
CA ARG A 33 2.46 1.56 10.41
C ARG A 33 2.96 0.27 11.04
N ASP A 34 3.16 -0.77 10.24
CA ASP A 34 3.44 -2.13 10.69
C ASP A 34 4.94 -2.36 11.00
N ALA A 35 5.81 -1.40 10.69
CA ALA A 35 7.25 -1.51 10.94
C ALA A 35 7.62 -1.57 12.42
N ARG A 36 6.81 -0.98 13.32
CA ARG A 36 7.08 -0.97 14.76
C ARG A 36 5.81 -0.73 15.57
N GLU A 37 5.70 -1.39 16.71
CA GLU A 37 4.64 -1.12 17.69
C GLU A 37 4.85 0.25 18.33
N ARG A 38 3.80 1.09 18.30
CA ARG A 38 3.75 2.37 19.02
C ARG A 38 2.95 2.21 20.31
N PRO A 39 3.29 2.93 21.39
CA PRO A 39 2.57 2.82 22.66
C PRO A 39 1.08 3.12 22.50
N TRP A 40 0.24 2.21 23.01
CA TRP A 40 -1.20 2.38 23.12
C TRP A 40 -1.57 2.67 24.57
N ASP A 41 -2.02 3.90 24.83
CA ASP A 41 -2.57 4.32 26.11
C ASP A 41 -3.51 5.53 25.87
N PRO A 42 -4.77 5.30 25.48
CA PRO A 42 -5.69 6.36 25.11
C PRO A 42 -6.03 7.27 26.29
N ALA A 43 -5.89 6.80 27.54
CA ALA A 43 -6.14 7.63 28.73
C ALA A 43 -5.16 8.80 28.83
N THR A 44 -3.92 8.61 28.36
CA THR A 44 -2.88 9.67 28.29
C THR A 44 -2.72 10.25 26.88
N GLY A 45 -3.61 9.89 25.95
CA GLY A 45 -3.63 10.37 24.58
C GLY A 45 -2.68 9.66 23.62
N ARG A 46 -2.03 8.56 24.02
CA ARG A 46 -1.17 7.75 23.14
C ARG A 46 -2.03 6.78 22.32
N LEU A 47 -1.96 6.88 20.99
CA LEU A 47 -2.95 6.25 20.11
C LEU A 47 -2.42 5.02 19.35
N GLY A 48 -1.27 4.48 19.73
CA GLY A 48 -0.71 3.28 19.11
C GLY A 48 -0.46 3.42 17.61
N ASN A 49 -0.57 2.33 16.86
CA ASN A 49 -0.45 2.33 15.40
C ASN A 49 -1.80 2.61 14.72
N LEU A 50 -2.08 3.89 14.46
CA LEU A 50 -3.35 4.30 13.87
C LEU A 50 -3.50 3.84 12.42
N ARG A 51 -4.67 3.26 12.13
CA ARG A 51 -5.17 2.94 10.78
C ARG A 51 -6.28 3.94 10.39
N HIS A 52 -7.34 4.05 11.20
CA HIS A 52 -8.43 5.00 11.00
C HIS A 52 -8.58 5.97 12.18
N VAL A 53 -8.89 7.24 11.88
CA VAL A 53 -9.21 8.25 12.88
C VAL A 53 -10.53 8.92 12.54
N HIS A 54 -11.52 8.81 13.41
CA HIS A 54 -12.78 9.52 13.29
C HIS A 54 -12.82 10.71 14.25
N ILE A 55 -12.91 11.92 13.73
CA ILE A 55 -13.05 13.14 14.51
C ILE A 55 -14.49 13.62 14.44
N ILE A 56 -15.14 13.71 15.60
CA ILE A 56 -16.49 14.23 15.77
C ILE A 56 -16.42 15.47 16.67
N ALA A 57 -16.45 16.66 16.07
CA ALA A 57 -16.29 17.91 16.82
C ALA A 57 -17.07 19.06 16.19
N ASN A 58 -18.09 19.57 16.88
CA ASN A 58 -18.83 20.76 16.47
C ASN A 58 -18.15 22.03 17.00
N ASP A 59 -18.26 23.12 16.25
CA ASP A 59 -17.80 24.46 16.64
C ASP A 59 -16.36 24.49 17.15
N CYS A 60 -15.53 23.67 16.52
CA CYS A 60 -14.20 23.36 16.99
C CYS A 60 -13.13 23.66 15.94
N THR A 61 -11.98 24.15 16.39
CA THR A 61 -10.76 24.20 15.58
C THR A 61 -9.83 23.06 16.01
N VAL A 62 -9.48 22.18 15.07
CA VAL A 62 -8.57 21.06 15.27
C VAL A 62 -7.28 21.32 14.50
N ARG A 63 -6.13 21.06 15.15
CA ARG A 63 -4.83 21.09 14.46
C ARG A 63 -4.31 19.67 14.29
N VAL A 64 -3.83 19.34 13.10
CA VAL A 64 -3.15 18.08 12.78
C VAL A 64 -1.72 18.39 12.36
N VAL A 65 -0.75 17.68 12.93
CA VAL A 65 0.68 17.83 12.63
C VAL A 65 1.33 16.46 12.47
N SER A 66 2.44 16.38 11.73
CA SER A 66 3.25 15.16 11.71
C SER A 66 4.17 15.05 12.92
N GLY A 67 4.45 13.82 13.35
CA GLY A 67 5.37 13.52 14.46
C GLY A 67 5.87 12.08 14.47
N ALA A 68 6.72 11.76 15.43
CA ALA A 68 7.26 10.41 15.65
C ALA A 68 6.22 9.42 16.18
N GLU A 69 5.23 9.94 16.91
CA GLU A 69 4.16 9.19 17.58
C GLU A 69 2.78 9.61 17.09
N ASN A 70 1.79 8.75 17.36
CA ASN A 70 0.39 9.12 17.26
C ASN A 70 -0.10 9.55 18.63
N ARG A 71 -0.34 10.86 18.81
CA ARG A 71 -0.66 11.41 20.12
C ARG A 71 -1.67 12.55 20.06
N LEU A 72 -2.63 12.52 20.98
CA LEU A 72 -3.60 13.59 21.19
C LEU A 72 -3.11 14.52 22.29
N PHE A 73 -3.24 15.82 22.05
CA PHE A 73 -3.06 16.84 23.07
C PHE A 73 -4.27 17.75 23.11
N LEU A 74 -4.82 18.02 24.29
CA LEU A 74 -6.00 18.87 24.44
C LEU A 74 -5.63 20.37 24.46
N GLY A 75 -6.54 21.20 23.98
CA GLY A 75 -6.51 22.65 24.17
C GLY A 75 -7.09 23.06 25.52
N GLN A 76 -7.46 24.34 25.69
CA GLN A 76 -8.16 24.80 26.90
C GLN A 76 -9.68 24.57 26.81
N GLY A 77 -10.33 24.32 27.94
CA GLY A 77 -11.80 24.33 28.09
C GLY A 77 -12.54 23.09 27.56
N ALA A 78 -12.06 22.43 26.52
CA ALA A 78 -12.70 21.23 25.99
C ALA A 78 -12.10 19.93 26.57
N THR A 79 -12.95 18.91 26.71
CA THR A 79 -12.54 17.54 27.02
C THR A 79 -13.06 16.61 25.94
N PHE A 80 -12.21 15.67 25.54
CA PHE A 80 -12.48 14.70 24.50
C PHE A 80 -12.23 13.31 25.03
N GLN A 81 -13.02 12.36 24.54
CA GLN A 81 -12.83 10.94 24.78
C GLN A 81 -12.25 10.28 23.53
N ILE A 82 -11.48 9.22 23.76
CA ILE A 82 -10.92 8.36 22.72
C ILE A 82 -11.54 6.98 22.89
N ALA A 83 -12.22 6.49 21.86
CA ALA A 83 -12.80 5.16 21.84
C ALA A 83 -12.04 4.26 20.83
N ASP A 84 -11.61 3.08 21.28
CA ASP A 84 -11.11 2.01 20.40
C ASP A 84 -12.30 1.36 19.67
N THR A 85 -12.35 1.60 18.37
CA THR A 85 -13.36 1.07 17.44
C THR A 85 -12.81 -0.04 16.55
N THR A 86 -11.63 -0.56 16.87
CA THR A 86 -10.97 -1.63 16.11
C THR A 86 -11.85 -2.89 16.09
N TYR A 87 -12.08 -3.39 14.87
CA TYR A 87 -12.89 -4.58 14.61
C TYR A 87 -12.35 -5.81 15.36
N SER A 88 -13.25 -6.67 15.86
CA SER A 88 -12.91 -7.77 16.77
C SER A 88 -12.00 -8.85 16.14
N ALA A 89 -12.10 -9.08 14.83
CA ALA A 89 -11.23 -10.02 14.12
C ALA A 89 -9.76 -9.57 14.09
N ASP A 90 -9.52 -8.25 14.09
CA ASP A 90 -8.16 -7.67 14.11
C ASP A 90 -7.51 -7.73 15.50
N ARG A 91 -8.25 -8.16 16.54
CA ARG A 91 -7.75 -8.28 17.92
C ARG A 91 -6.99 -9.59 18.20
N HIS A 92 -7.02 -10.56 17.28
CA HIS A 92 -6.47 -11.89 17.52
C HIS A 92 -5.04 -12.05 16.97
N GLY A 93 -4.05 -12.03 17.88
CA GLY A 93 -2.91 -12.96 17.90
C GLY A 93 -1.96 -13.07 16.70
N SER A 94 -1.80 -12.05 15.86
CA SER A 94 -0.72 -12.03 14.87
C SER A 94 0.59 -11.48 15.46
N SER A 95 1.75 -11.93 14.97
CA SER A 95 3.06 -11.39 15.36
C SER A 95 3.33 -9.97 14.83
N ARG A 96 2.39 -9.38 14.09
CA ARG A 96 2.50 -8.03 13.53
C ARG A 96 2.02 -6.99 14.54
N PRO A 97 2.58 -5.76 14.51
CA PRO A 97 2.07 -4.65 15.30
C PRO A 97 0.56 -4.44 15.12
N ARG A 98 -0.15 -4.13 16.20
CA ARG A 98 -1.62 -4.05 16.18
C ARG A 98 -2.09 -2.72 15.59
N PRO A 99 -2.92 -2.69 14.54
CA PRO A 99 -3.54 -1.46 14.06
C PRO A 99 -4.69 -1.04 14.98
N TYR A 100 -4.89 0.27 15.12
CA TYR A 100 -5.97 0.88 15.91
C TYR A 100 -6.86 1.78 15.06
N ASP A 101 -8.17 1.62 15.23
CA ASP A 101 -9.18 2.54 14.72
C ASP A 101 -9.76 3.33 15.88
N VAL A 102 -9.63 4.65 15.87
CA VAL A 102 -10.03 5.50 17.00
C VAL A 102 -11.15 6.47 16.62
N THR A 103 -12.09 6.67 17.54
CA THR A 103 -13.01 7.80 17.48
C THR A 103 -12.66 8.81 18.57
N ILE A 104 -12.47 10.07 18.17
CA ILE A 104 -12.22 11.22 19.04
C ILE A 104 -13.46 12.09 19.00
N SER A 105 -14.15 12.21 20.14
CA SER A 105 -15.38 13.00 20.25
C SER A 105 -15.39 13.82 21.52
N ALA A 106 -16.20 14.88 21.55
CA ALA A 106 -16.42 15.64 22.78
C ALA A 106 -16.89 14.72 23.93
N ALA A 107 -16.46 15.05 25.15
CA ALA A 107 -16.80 14.34 26.37
C ALA A 107 -17.12 15.34 27.49
N GLN A 108 -17.60 14.82 28.61
CA GLN A 108 -17.77 15.57 29.86
C GLN A 108 -16.87 14.97 30.94
N GLY A 109 -16.38 15.82 31.84
CA GLY A 109 -15.52 15.40 32.96
C GLY A 109 -14.02 15.54 32.69
N ALA A 110 -13.21 15.14 33.67
CA ALA A 110 -11.75 15.30 33.63
C ALA A 110 -11.10 14.34 32.62
N SER A 111 -10.05 14.81 31.95
CA SER A 111 -9.24 14.02 31.03
C SER A 111 -7.78 14.05 31.48
N ALA A 112 -7.14 12.88 31.47
CA ALA A 112 -5.71 12.73 31.77
C ALA A 112 -4.83 12.97 30.53
N VAL A 113 -5.44 13.25 29.37
CA VAL A 113 -4.72 13.63 28.16
C VAL A 113 -3.99 14.96 28.39
N PRO A 114 -2.69 15.05 28.05
CA PRO A 114 -1.90 16.26 28.27
C PRO A 114 -2.47 17.44 27.48
N ARG A 115 -2.37 18.64 28.07
CA ARG A 115 -2.72 19.90 27.41
C ARG A 115 -1.48 20.58 26.83
N VAL A 116 -1.63 21.21 25.68
CA VAL A 116 -0.59 22.10 25.14
C VAL A 116 -0.80 23.52 25.68
N GLY A 117 0.30 24.27 25.87
CA GLY A 117 0.35 25.55 26.59
C GLY A 117 -0.58 26.67 26.11
N ALA A 118 -0.58 27.79 26.84
CA ALA A 118 -1.54 28.91 26.73
C ALA A 118 -1.72 29.49 25.31
N ASP A 119 -0.70 29.41 24.46
CA ASP A 119 -0.72 29.90 23.06
C ASP A 119 -1.61 29.07 22.12
N ASN A 120 -2.11 27.91 22.58
CA ASN A 120 -2.96 26.99 21.83
C ASN A 120 -4.43 27.02 22.33
N SER A 121 -4.83 28.09 23.02
CA SER A 121 -6.17 28.23 23.64
C SER A 121 -7.33 28.25 22.65
N ALA A 122 -7.08 28.54 21.37
CA ALA A 122 -8.10 28.63 20.33
C ALA A 122 -8.40 27.31 19.59
N VAL A 123 -7.57 26.27 19.76
CA VAL A 123 -7.85 24.92 19.24
C VAL A 123 -8.41 24.04 20.34
N CYS A 124 -9.35 23.15 20.01
CA CYS A 124 -9.89 22.22 21.01
C CYS A 124 -8.91 21.09 21.30
N PHE A 125 -8.16 20.64 20.27
CA PHE A 125 -7.07 19.69 20.41
C PHE A 125 -6.10 19.74 19.23
N THR A 126 -4.89 19.24 19.47
CA THR A 126 -3.87 18.97 18.46
C THR A 126 -3.65 17.46 18.35
N LEU A 127 -3.77 16.93 17.14
CA LEU A 127 -3.49 15.53 16.81
C LEU A 127 -2.14 15.43 16.11
N GLN A 128 -1.18 14.80 16.77
CA GLN A 128 0.10 14.43 16.18
C GLN A 128 -0.05 13.07 15.49
N LEU A 129 0.32 12.99 14.21
CA LEU A 129 0.25 11.78 13.40
C LEU A 129 1.65 11.33 12.96
N ALA A 130 1.98 10.10 13.30
CA ALA A 130 3.04 9.33 12.66
C ALA A 130 2.48 8.39 11.59
N THR A 131 1.28 7.87 11.85
CA THR A 131 0.56 6.95 10.97
C THR A 131 -0.93 7.28 11.03
N ALA A 132 -1.63 7.14 9.93
CA ALA A 132 -3.09 7.03 9.82
C ALA A 132 -3.39 7.07 8.31
N HIS A 133 -4.14 6.09 7.82
CA HIS A 133 -4.47 6.01 6.39
C HIS A 133 -5.71 6.82 6.07
N GLU A 134 -6.69 6.78 6.98
CA GLU A 134 -7.98 7.40 6.77
C GLU A 134 -8.39 8.28 7.94
N LEU A 135 -8.86 9.49 7.62
CA LEU A 135 -9.50 10.40 8.54
C LEU A 135 -10.97 10.56 8.14
N LEU A 136 -11.86 10.24 9.06
CA LEU A 136 -13.28 10.52 8.94
C LEU A 136 -13.56 11.79 9.73
N LEU A 137 -14.06 12.84 9.10
CA LEU A 137 -14.34 14.11 9.75
C LEU A 137 -15.84 14.38 9.77
N ARG A 138 -16.36 14.74 10.93
CA ARG A 138 -17.75 15.13 11.14
C ARG A 138 -17.84 16.26 12.16
N GLY A 139 -18.67 17.24 11.88
CA GLY A 139 -19.04 18.27 12.85
C GLY A 139 -19.38 19.59 12.19
N ASP A 140 -20.43 20.22 12.71
CA ASP A 140 -20.87 21.51 12.20
C ASP A 140 -19.86 22.60 12.59
N ASN A 141 -19.56 23.49 11.65
CA ASN A 141 -18.57 24.55 11.76
C ASN A 141 -17.18 24.07 12.20
N LEU A 142 -16.83 22.80 11.95
CA LEU A 142 -15.51 22.23 12.21
C LEU A 142 -14.45 22.89 11.32
N LYS A 143 -13.41 23.46 11.92
CA LYS A 143 -12.21 23.93 11.21
C LYS A 143 -11.06 22.96 11.48
N VAL A 144 -10.36 22.54 10.42
CA VAL A 144 -9.20 21.65 10.56
C VAL A 144 -8.01 22.26 9.85
N LEU A 145 -6.93 22.49 10.60
CA LEU A 145 -5.63 22.90 10.09
C LEU A 145 -4.70 21.68 10.02
N PHE A 146 -4.25 21.31 8.83
CA PHE A 146 -3.14 20.38 8.62
C PHE A 146 -1.85 21.19 8.49
N ASP A 147 -1.09 21.30 9.58
CA ASP A 147 0.09 22.16 9.69
C ASP A 147 1.37 21.38 9.44
N ARG A 148 1.96 21.59 8.25
CA ARG A 148 3.21 20.95 7.77
C ARG A 148 3.18 19.43 7.91
N VAL A 149 2.04 18.83 7.59
CA VAL A 149 1.86 17.38 7.62
C VAL A 149 2.69 16.76 6.49
N ASP A 150 3.55 15.83 6.87
CA ASP A 150 4.39 15.00 6.02
C ASP A 150 4.02 13.52 6.25
N LEU A 151 3.30 12.92 5.29
CA LEU A 151 2.78 11.55 5.35
C LEU A 151 2.75 10.92 3.95
N PRO A 152 3.00 9.59 3.81
CA PRO A 152 2.87 8.92 2.52
C PRO A 152 1.44 8.97 1.97
N VAL A 153 0.44 8.90 2.86
CA VAL A 153 -0.99 8.89 2.50
C VAL A 153 -1.80 9.63 3.53
N LEU A 154 -2.76 10.41 3.06
CA LEU A 154 -3.86 10.93 3.84
C LEU A 154 -5.16 10.84 3.03
N ARG A 155 -6.05 9.92 3.40
CA ARG A 155 -7.38 9.81 2.80
C ARG A 155 -8.41 10.36 3.76
N MET A 156 -9.32 11.18 3.28
CA MET A 156 -10.30 11.86 4.11
C MET A 156 -11.70 11.64 3.57
N SER A 157 -12.60 11.31 4.47
CA SER A 157 -14.03 11.25 4.22
C SER A 157 -14.70 12.32 5.07
N LEU A 158 -15.36 13.28 4.42
CA LEU A 158 -16.05 14.39 5.07
C LEU A 158 -17.53 14.05 5.13
N ASN A 159 -17.98 13.64 6.31
CA ASN A 159 -19.36 13.21 6.53
C ASN A 159 -20.31 14.41 6.59
N PRO A 160 -21.61 14.21 6.31
CA PRO A 160 -22.60 15.29 6.29
C PRO A 160 -22.49 16.20 7.51
N SER A 161 -22.19 17.47 7.25
CA SER A 161 -22.02 18.55 8.23
C SER A 161 -22.12 19.89 7.50
N HIS A 162 -22.39 20.95 8.24
CA HIS A 162 -22.50 22.32 7.74
C HIS A 162 -21.24 23.14 8.06
N GLY A 163 -20.84 24.04 7.16
CA GLY A 163 -19.81 25.06 7.46
C GLY A 163 -18.41 24.53 7.75
N MET A 164 -18.07 23.31 7.31
CA MET A 164 -16.74 22.74 7.53
C MET A 164 -15.67 23.52 6.74
N LYS A 165 -14.50 23.73 7.34
CA LYS A 165 -13.38 24.42 6.71
C LYS A 165 -12.06 23.68 6.93
N LEU A 166 -11.35 23.35 5.85
CA LEU A 166 -10.09 22.61 5.92
C LEU A 166 -8.97 23.42 5.26
N TRP A 167 -7.83 23.54 5.95
CA TRP A 167 -6.65 24.18 5.39
C TRP A 167 -5.42 23.29 5.54
N PHE A 168 -4.71 23.06 4.44
CA PHE A 168 -3.40 22.41 4.43
C PHE A 168 -2.32 23.46 4.30
N HIS A 169 -1.51 23.62 5.35
CA HIS A 169 -0.42 24.58 5.35
C HIS A 169 0.92 23.86 5.09
N GLN A 170 1.54 24.14 3.95
CA GLN A 170 2.86 23.60 3.58
C GLN A 170 2.96 22.07 3.74
N ALA A 171 1.92 21.34 3.34
CA ALA A 171 1.89 19.88 3.46
C ALA A 171 2.81 19.20 2.43
N ARG A 172 3.29 18.01 2.75
CA ARG A 172 4.07 17.13 1.86
C ARG A 172 3.44 15.74 1.88
N LEU A 173 2.68 15.41 0.85
CA LEU A 173 1.90 14.18 0.82
C LEU A 173 2.25 13.34 -0.40
N GLY A 174 2.30 12.02 -0.23
CA GLY A 174 2.25 11.13 -1.39
C GLY A 174 0.85 11.18 -2.01
N LEU A 175 -0.14 10.64 -1.31
CA LEU A 175 -1.55 10.63 -1.71
C LEU A 175 -2.37 11.53 -0.79
N LEU A 176 -3.14 12.46 -1.36
CA LEU A 176 -4.21 13.19 -0.68
C LEU A 176 -5.53 12.82 -1.33
N SER A 177 -6.37 12.03 -0.66
CA SER A 177 -7.74 11.77 -1.12
C SER A 177 -8.72 12.55 -0.27
N VAL A 178 -9.60 13.34 -0.88
CA VAL A 178 -10.66 14.06 -0.17
C VAL A 178 -12.00 13.71 -0.80
N SER A 179 -12.81 12.92 -0.10
CA SER A 179 -14.17 12.61 -0.49
C SER A 179 -15.15 13.36 0.41
N SER A 180 -16.03 14.16 -0.19
CA SER A 180 -16.98 14.99 0.55
C SER A 180 -18.43 14.62 0.30
N ASN A 181 -19.17 14.37 1.38
CA ASN A 181 -20.63 14.45 1.41
C ASN A 181 -21.12 15.60 2.33
N ALA A 182 -20.23 16.57 2.60
CA ALA A 182 -20.44 17.67 3.53
C ALA A 182 -20.47 19.04 2.83
N SER A 183 -21.04 20.05 3.49
CA SER A 183 -20.85 21.43 3.06
C SER A 183 -19.50 21.92 3.57
N VAL A 184 -18.48 21.82 2.71
CA VAL A 184 -17.09 22.09 3.07
C VAL A 184 -16.41 23.06 2.10
N VAL A 185 -15.55 23.93 2.63
CA VAL A 185 -14.55 24.66 1.84
C VAL A 185 -13.16 24.18 2.27
N ALA A 186 -12.40 23.62 1.35
CA ALA A 186 -11.08 23.06 1.63
C ALA A 186 -10.04 23.57 0.64
N GLY A 187 -8.79 23.70 1.08
CA GLY A 187 -7.67 23.91 0.18
C GLY A 187 -6.34 23.93 0.91
N GLY A 188 -5.30 24.40 0.25
CA GLY A 188 -4.00 24.50 0.89
C GLY A 188 -2.83 24.75 -0.03
N THR A 189 -1.65 24.60 0.57
CA THR A 189 -0.33 24.88 -0.01
C THR A 189 0.61 23.71 0.27
N GLY A 190 1.64 23.57 -0.56
CA GLY A 190 2.66 22.53 -0.41
C GLY A 190 2.73 21.60 -1.62
N GLN A 191 3.16 20.36 -1.39
CA GLN A 191 3.42 19.36 -2.43
C GLN A 191 2.60 18.10 -2.18
N VAL A 192 1.98 17.60 -3.24
CA VAL A 192 1.26 16.33 -3.22
C VAL A 192 1.58 15.54 -4.49
N GLN A 193 1.88 14.25 -4.40
CA GLN A 193 2.11 13.47 -5.63
C GLN A 193 0.78 13.15 -6.32
N TRP A 194 -0.22 12.71 -5.55
CA TRP A 194 -1.55 12.31 -6.04
C TRP A 194 -2.68 12.98 -5.23
N PRO A 195 -3.19 14.15 -5.63
CA PRO A 195 -4.50 14.64 -5.20
C PRO A 195 -5.64 13.90 -5.89
N GLN A 196 -6.57 13.37 -5.09
CA GLN A 196 -7.82 12.78 -5.52
C GLN A 196 -8.98 13.51 -4.82
N LEU A 197 -9.71 14.32 -5.56
CA LEU A 197 -10.78 15.16 -5.02
C LEU A 197 -12.14 14.61 -5.49
N ALA A 198 -13.04 14.36 -4.55
CA ALA A 198 -14.35 13.84 -4.83
C ALA A 198 -15.44 14.54 -4.02
N SER A 199 -16.59 14.78 -4.63
CA SER A 199 -17.76 15.24 -3.89
C SER A 199 -19.09 14.73 -4.45
N SER A 200 -19.99 14.39 -3.51
CA SER A 200 -21.42 14.14 -3.74
C SER A 200 -22.32 15.26 -3.18
N GLN A 201 -21.73 16.36 -2.67
CA GLN A 201 -22.46 17.47 -2.08
C GLN A 201 -22.30 18.79 -2.86
N ARG A 202 -23.43 19.42 -3.20
CA ARG A 202 -23.51 20.60 -4.08
C ARG A 202 -22.82 21.84 -3.53
N SER A 203 -22.74 21.97 -2.21
CA SER A 203 -22.10 23.10 -1.52
C SER A 203 -20.63 22.87 -1.18
N THR A 204 -20.03 21.76 -1.63
CA THR A 204 -18.59 21.52 -1.48
C THR A 204 -17.77 22.43 -2.40
N ALA A 205 -16.67 22.96 -1.87
CA ALA A 205 -15.58 23.58 -2.63
C ALA A 205 -14.23 22.98 -2.22
N LEU A 206 -13.58 22.25 -3.13
CA LEU A 206 -12.24 21.68 -2.94
C LEU A 206 -11.24 22.45 -3.83
N LEU A 207 -10.60 23.45 -3.24
CA LEU A 207 -9.84 24.48 -3.92
C LEU A 207 -8.32 24.33 -3.68
N PHE A 208 -7.68 23.43 -4.43
CA PHE A 208 -6.27 23.05 -4.26
C PHE A 208 -5.35 23.61 -5.36
N HIS A 209 -5.64 24.80 -5.90
CA HIS A 209 -4.84 25.41 -6.96
C HIS A 209 -3.50 26.00 -6.50
N ASP A 210 -3.27 26.11 -5.19
CA ASP A 210 -2.00 26.55 -4.59
C ASP A 210 -1.12 25.37 -4.13
N MET A 211 -1.54 24.13 -4.40
CA MET A 211 -0.72 22.92 -4.19
C MET A 211 -0.06 22.47 -5.48
N ASP A 212 1.21 22.09 -5.37
CA ASP A 212 1.95 21.46 -6.47
C ASP A 212 1.63 19.97 -6.53
N ALA A 213 1.17 19.52 -7.71
CA ALA A 213 0.74 18.15 -7.94
C ALA A 213 1.49 17.47 -9.08
N ARG A 214 1.87 16.19 -8.90
CA ARG A 214 2.41 15.35 -9.99
C ARG A 214 1.30 14.74 -10.83
N HIS A 215 0.28 14.19 -10.19
CA HIS A 215 -0.91 13.63 -10.84
C HIS A 215 -2.16 14.30 -10.29
N VAL A 216 -3.26 14.33 -11.04
CA VAL A 216 -4.51 14.90 -10.52
C VAL A 216 -5.72 14.06 -10.89
N GLY A 217 -6.51 13.71 -9.88
CA GLY A 217 -7.81 13.06 -10.02
C GLY A 217 -8.93 13.89 -9.40
N VAL A 218 -9.99 14.13 -10.17
CA VAL A 218 -11.21 14.81 -9.71
C VAL A 218 -12.44 14.02 -10.15
N SER A 219 -13.38 13.84 -9.24
CA SER A 219 -14.65 13.17 -9.47
C SER A 219 -15.80 13.94 -8.83
N ALA A 220 -16.90 14.07 -9.54
CA ALA A 220 -18.09 14.75 -9.03
C ALA A 220 -19.33 13.95 -9.42
N THR A 221 -20.09 13.51 -8.43
CA THR A 221 -21.36 12.79 -8.65
C THR A 221 -22.58 13.71 -8.57
N THR A 222 -22.37 14.97 -8.16
CA THR A 222 -23.42 16.00 -8.07
C THR A 222 -22.95 17.30 -8.71
N THR A 223 -23.93 18.10 -9.16
CA THR A 223 -23.67 19.40 -9.77
C THR A 223 -23.34 20.48 -8.73
N ARG A 224 -22.77 21.60 -9.17
CA ARG A 224 -22.36 22.78 -8.39
C ARG A 224 -21.23 22.59 -7.38
N ALA A 225 -20.79 21.36 -7.12
CA ALA A 225 -19.54 21.11 -6.39
C ALA A 225 -18.38 21.79 -7.14
N ARG A 226 -17.59 22.60 -6.42
CA ARG A 226 -16.54 23.45 -6.99
C ARG A 226 -15.18 22.81 -6.77
N PHE A 227 -14.37 22.73 -7.83
CA PHE A 227 -13.01 22.19 -7.75
C PHE A 227 -12.02 23.15 -8.37
N SER A 228 -10.84 23.33 -7.77
CA SER A 228 -9.75 24.01 -8.47
C SER A 228 -8.42 23.31 -8.25
N ILE A 229 -7.61 23.24 -9.29
CA ILE A 229 -6.34 22.50 -9.29
C ILE A 229 -5.24 23.30 -10.01
N ARG A 230 -3.98 22.95 -9.75
CA ARG A 230 -2.83 23.42 -10.52
C ARG A 230 -2.39 22.37 -11.52
N ILE A 231 -2.04 22.80 -12.73
CA ILE A 231 -1.34 21.98 -13.72
C ILE A 231 -0.04 22.68 -14.06
N GLY A 232 1.07 22.14 -13.54
CA GLY A 232 2.43 22.60 -13.84
C GLY A 232 3.01 21.91 -15.08
N ALA A 233 4.28 22.21 -15.38
CA ALA A 233 4.99 21.60 -16.51
C ALA A 233 5.14 20.08 -16.39
N ASP A 234 5.31 19.58 -15.16
CA ASP A 234 5.52 18.16 -14.86
C ASP A 234 4.25 17.47 -14.31
N THR A 235 3.08 18.09 -14.46
CA THR A 235 1.81 17.56 -13.94
C THR A 235 1.11 16.69 -14.98
N GLU A 236 0.93 15.40 -14.67
CA GLU A 236 0.11 14.46 -15.42
C GLU A 236 -1.35 14.47 -14.92
N ALA A 237 -2.17 15.34 -15.50
CA ALA A 237 -3.58 15.45 -15.12
C ALA A 237 -4.43 14.37 -15.81
N GLY A 238 -4.48 13.19 -15.18
CA GLY A 238 -5.03 11.97 -15.79
C GLY A 238 -6.52 11.67 -15.58
N TYR A 239 -7.23 12.31 -14.65
CA TYR A 239 -8.61 11.88 -14.35
C TYR A 239 -9.53 13.04 -13.96
N TYR A 240 -10.45 13.39 -14.86
CA TYR A 240 -11.65 14.14 -14.53
C TYR A 240 -12.86 13.34 -15.04
N GLN A 241 -13.58 12.70 -14.11
CA GLN A 241 -14.83 11.99 -14.43
C GLN A 241 -15.98 12.73 -13.73
N PRO A 242 -16.60 13.73 -14.38
CA PRO A 242 -17.91 14.16 -13.94
C PRO A 242 -18.84 12.96 -14.23
N ALA A 243 -19.86 12.74 -13.40
CA ALA A 243 -20.95 11.84 -13.78
C ALA A 243 -21.36 12.19 -15.23
N SER A 244 -21.29 11.22 -16.15
CA SER A 244 -21.37 11.40 -17.61
C SER A 244 -22.36 12.49 -18.04
N ALA A 245 -21.89 13.73 -18.18
CA ALA A 245 -22.73 14.90 -18.41
C ALA A 245 -22.41 15.50 -19.79
N PRO A 246 -23.10 15.10 -20.86
CA PRO A 246 -22.87 15.65 -22.18
C PRO A 246 -23.42 17.08 -22.32
N GLY A 247 -22.77 17.88 -23.17
CA GLY A 247 -23.28 19.19 -23.59
C GLY A 247 -23.36 20.21 -22.45
N LYS A 248 -24.48 20.94 -22.37
CA LYS A 248 -24.66 22.05 -21.41
C LYS A 248 -24.62 21.61 -19.94
N ILE A 249 -24.89 20.34 -19.64
CA ILE A 249 -24.89 19.82 -18.26
C ILE A 249 -23.45 19.82 -17.69
N ALA A 250 -22.42 19.68 -18.53
CA ALA A 250 -21.02 19.76 -18.10
C ALA A 250 -20.67 21.11 -17.44
N LEU A 251 -21.38 22.19 -17.81
CA LEU A 251 -21.23 23.52 -17.18
C LEU A 251 -21.61 23.50 -15.69
N GLU A 252 -22.45 22.56 -15.27
CA GLU A 252 -22.86 22.41 -13.87
C GLU A 252 -21.84 21.62 -13.02
N TYR A 253 -20.74 21.15 -13.61
CA TYR A 253 -19.63 20.50 -12.91
C TYR A 253 -18.37 21.37 -13.02
N PRO A 254 -18.30 22.50 -12.29
CA PRO A 254 -17.24 23.46 -12.51
C PRO A 254 -15.88 22.99 -11.99
N ILE A 255 -14.86 23.06 -12.83
CA ILE A 255 -13.46 22.91 -12.44
C ILE A 255 -12.62 24.09 -12.96
N TRP A 256 -11.85 24.71 -12.06
CA TRP A 256 -10.94 25.80 -12.37
C TRP A 256 -9.49 25.35 -12.37
N ILE A 257 -8.74 25.78 -13.38
CA ILE A 257 -7.36 25.33 -13.60
C ILE A 257 -6.41 26.51 -13.53
N ALA A 258 -5.41 26.39 -12.66
CA ALA A 258 -4.21 27.22 -12.68
C ALA A 258 -3.14 26.51 -13.54
N GLY A 259 -3.05 26.87 -14.82
CA GLY A 259 -2.11 26.26 -15.76
C GLY A 259 -2.70 26.07 -17.17
N PRO A 260 -1.94 25.49 -18.10
CA PRO A 260 -2.41 25.24 -19.45
C PRO A 260 -3.45 24.11 -19.47
N VAL A 261 -4.70 24.46 -19.83
CA VAL A 261 -5.81 23.49 -19.94
C VAL A 261 -5.51 22.38 -20.96
N SER A 262 -4.71 22.67 -21.98
CA SER A 262 -4.28 21.70 -23.01
C SER A 262 -3.42 20.56 -22.46
N ALA A 263 -2.90 20.66 -21.23
CA ALA A 263 -2.15 19.60 -20.58
C ALA A 263 -3.04 18.56 -19.85
N LEU A 264 -4.36 18.71 -19.89
CA LEU A 264 -5.28 17.65 -19.46
C LEU A 264 -5.24 16.46 -20.41
N THR A 265 -4.97 15.26 -19.90
CA THR A 265 -4.97 14.02 -20.70
C THR A 265 -6.38 13.61 -21.14
N VAL A 266 -7.42 14.10 -20.46
CA VAL A 266 -8.82 13.89 -20.84
C VAL A 266 -9.18 14.90 -21.95
N PRO A 267 -9.82 14.48 -23.06
CA PRO A 267 -10.23 15.40 -24.11
C PRO A 267 -11.11 16.53 -23.55
N ALA A 268 -10.79 17.77 -23.90
CA ALA A 268 -11.53 18.96 -23.45
C ALA A 268 -13.04 18.92 -23.81
N GLY A 269 -13.49 18.06 -24.72
CA GLY A 269 -14.92 17.85 -24.98
C GLY A 269 -15.68 17.03 -23.92
N ARG A 270 -14.98 16.44 -22.94
CA ARG A 270 -15.56 15.63 -21.83
C ARG A 270 -15.54 16.36 -20.49
N VAL A 271 -14.93 17.54 -20.44
CA VAL A 271 -14.71 18.35 -19.24
C VAL A 271 -15.01 19.79 -19.63
N ASN A 272 -15.57 20.61 -18.75
CA ASN A 272 -15.65 22.06 -18.99
C ASN A 272 -14.67 22.80 -18.07
N PRO A 273 -13.36 22.78 -18.39
CA PRO A 273 -12.35 23.47 -17.59
C PRO A 273 -12.45 24.98 -17.78
N MET A 274 -12.34 25.71 -16.67
CA MET A 274 -12.34 27.17 -16.67
C MET A 274 -10.98 27.71 -16.19
N PRO A 275 -10.52 28.86 -16.69
CA PRO A 275 -9.32 29.51 -16.16
C PRO A 275 -9.57 29.99 -14.73
N LEU A 276 -8.58 29.87 -13.86
CA LEU A 276 -8.67 30.34 -12.47
C LEU A 276 -8.97 31.86 -12.40
N THR A 277 -9.98 32.23 -11.60
CA THR A 277 -10.45 33.61 -11.43
C THR A 277 -9.80 34.29 -10.22
N SER A 278 -9.82 35.63 -10.17
CA SER A 278 -9.40 36.39 -8.98
C SER A 278 -10.28 36.07 -7.77
N ALA A 279 -11.59 35.97 -7.96
CA ALA A 279 -12.55 35.66 -6.90
C ALA A 279 -12.21 34.35 -6.16
N LEU A 280 -11.80 33.30 -6.88
CA LEU A 280 -11.39 32.04 -6.25
C LEU A 280 -10.06 32.14 -5.50
N ARG A 281 -9.13 32.97 -5.98
CA ARG A 281 -7.88 33.27 -5.25
C ARG A 281 -8.15 34.05 -3.97
N ASP A 282 -9.12 34.96 -3.99
CA ASP A 282 -9.48 35.71 -2.80
C ASP A 282 -10.26 34.84 -1.80
N GLU A 283 -11.14 33.95 -2.29
CA GLU A 283 -11.83 32.94 -1.47
C GLU A 283 -10.82 32.01 -0.76
N ILE A 284 -9.80 31.54 -1.47
CA ILE A 284 -8.80 30.64 -0.86
C ILE A 284 -7.91 31.35 0.15
N ARG A 285 -7.55 32.61 -0.12
CA ARG A 285 -6.80 33.44 0.83
C ARG A 285 -7.61 33.74 2.09
N ALA A 286 -8.91 33.99 1.95
CA ALA A 286 -9.81 34.18 3.09
C ALA A 286 -9.93 32.90 3.93
N LEU A 287 -10.08 31.73 3.29
CA LEU A 287 -10.08 30.44 3.98
C LEU A 287 -8.78 30.24 4.78
N GLN A 288 -7.63 30.50 4.15
CA GLN A 288 -6.33 30.40 4.81
C GLN A 288 -6.27 31.29 6.05
N GLN A 289 -6.59 32.58 5.90
CA GLN A 289 -6.52 33.56 6.98
C GLN A 289 -7.45 33.18 8.14
N GLU A 290 -8.65 32.70 7.84
CA GLU A 290 -9.61 32.27 8.85
C GLU A 290 -9.09 31.04 9.62
N VAL A 291 -8.74 29.96 8.93
CA VAL A 291 -8.35 28.70 9.60
C VAL A 291 -7.02 28.86 10.33
N MET A 292 -6.04 29.53 9.72
CA MET A 292 -4.75 29.78 10.37
C MET A 292 -4.87 30.78 11.53
N GLY A 293 -5.68 31.83 11.37
CA GLY A 293 -5.92 32.83 12.41
C GLY A 293 -6.59 32.22 13.65
N LEU A 294 -7.59 31.35 13.45
CA LEU A 294 -8.25 30.63 14.54
C LEU A 294 -7.34 29.58 15.17
N ALA A 295 -6.48 28.90 14.40
CA ALA A 295 -5.59 27.90 14.96
C ALA A 295 -4.46 28.52 15.80
N GLY A 296 -4.04 29.76 15.49
CA GLY A 296 -2.95 30.45 16.17
C GLY A 296 -1.55 29.97 15.74
N PRO A 297 -0.49 30.32 16.51
CA PRO A 297 0.87 29.87 16.23
C PRO A 297 1.01 28.35 16.39
N ARG A 298 2.06 27.77 15.79
CA ARG A 298 2.33 26.33 15.91
C ARG A 298 2.66 25.97 17.36
N PRO A 299 1.98 24.96 17.96
CA PRO A 299 2.29 24.54 19.32
C PRO A 299 3.68 23.90 19.42
N VAL A 300 4.34 24.14 20.54
CA VAL A 300 5.48 23.34 20.97
C VAL A 300 4.95 22.04 21.57
N LEU A 301 5.14 20.93 20.86
CA LEU A 301 4.77 19.62 21.37
C LEU A 301 5.85 19.07 22.31
N PRO A 302 5.49 18.24 23.30
CA PRO A 302 6.46 17.52 24.11
C PRO A 302 7.46 16.75 23.25
N THR A 303 8.71 16.68 23.73
CA THR A 303 9.76 15.89 23.07
C THR A 303 9.34 14.43 22.95
N PRO A 304 9.66 13.76 21.82
CA PRO A 304 9.43 12.33 21.68
C PRO A 304 10.10 11.53 22.79
N ASP A 305 9.53 10.38 23.15
CA ASP A 305 10.14 9.48 24.13
C ASP A 305 11.54 9.01 23.65
N PRO A 306 12.48 8.73 24.57
CA PRO A 306 13.78 8.17 24.21
C PRO A 306 13.64 6.88 23.38
N GLY A 307 14.23 6.86 22.19
CA GLY A 307 14.11 5.74 21.26
C GLY A 307 12.87 5.78 20.35
N ALA A 308 12.08 6.88 20.37
CA ALA A 308 11.07 7.14 19.36
C ALA A 308 11.71 7.32 17.97
N PRO A 309 11.07 6.82 16.90
CA PRO A 309 11.60 6.94 15.54
C PRO A 309 11.67 8.41 15.10
N PRO A 310 12.49 8.74 14.09
CA PRO A 310 12.39 10.04 13.45
C PRO A 310 11.00 10.19 12.81
N PRO A 311 10.47 11.42 12.69
CA PRO A 311 9.17 11.66 12.07
C PRO A 311 9.14 11.11 10.63
N PRO A 312 7.96 10.74 10.09
CA PRO A 312 7.82 10.11 8.78
C PRO A 312 8.61 10.77 7.65
N GLY A 313 8.58 12.11 7.57
CA GLY A 313 9.33 12.89 6.57
C GLY A 313 10.86 12.76 6.64
N ALA A 314 11.41 12.35 7.79
CA ALA A 314 12.84 12.09 7.98
C ALA A 314 13.22 10.60 7.73
N GLN A 315 12.26 9.67 7.79
CA GLN A 315 12.48 8.24 7.50
C GLN A 315 12.62 7.92 6.01
N ALA A 316 12.05 8.74 5.13
CA ALA A 316 12.21 8.62 3.69
C ALA A 316 13.68 8.63 3.22
N ALA A 317 14.61 9.12 4.06
CA ALA A 317 16.04 9.15 3.79
C ALA A 317 16.83 7.93 4.32
N SER A 318 16.24 7.05 5.14
CA SER A 318 16.97 6.04 5.92
C SER A 318 16.66 4.57 5.59
N GLY A 319 16.09 4.29 4.42
CA GLY A 319 15.81 2.90 3.97
C GLY A 319 14.48 2.37 4.52
N GLU A 320 13.38 2.77 3.88
CA GLU A 320 12.05 2.27 4.18
C GLU A 320 11.91 0.76 3.93
N PRO A 321 10.95 0.08 4.60
CA PRO A 321 10.62 -1.30 4.26
C PRO A 321 10.22 -1.38 2.78
N VAL A 322 10.92 -2.21 2.01
CA VAL A 322 10.62 -2.45 0.58
C VAL A 322 9.20 -3.01 0.47
N SER A 323 8.33 -2.35 -0.29
CA SER A 323 6.95 -2.82 -0.46
C SER A 323 6.88 -4.18 -1.14
N PRO A 324 5.84 -5.00 -0.90
CA PRO A 324 5.68 -6.28 -1.59
C PRO A 324 5.73 -6.13 -3.11
N ARG A 325 5.11 -5.08 -3.67
CA ARG A 325 5.22 -4.76 -5.10
C ARG A 325 6.64 -4.41 -5.51
N GLN A 326 7.32 -3.55 -4.76
CA GLN A 326 8.71 -3.19 -5.07
C GLN A 326 9.62 -4.42 -5.01
N ARG A 327 9.44 -5.32 -4.03
CA ARG A 327 10.15 -6.60 -3.96
C ARG A 327 9.93 -7.43 -5.23
N VAL A 328 8.67 -7.56 -5.67
CA VAL A 328 8.36 -8.28 -6.92
C VAL A 328 9.05 -7.61 -8.10
N SER A 329 9.03 -6.28 -8.18
CA SER A 329 9.76 -5.54 -9.21
C SER A 329 11.25 -5.85 -9.16
N ASP A 330 11.90 -5.69 -8.00
CA ASP A 330 13.35 -5.88 -7.82
C ASP A 330 13.79 -7.31 -8.17
N VAL A 331 12.98 -8.31 -7.80
CA VAL A 331 13.26 -9.73 -8.03
C VAL A 331 13.04 -10.11 -9.50
N LEU A 332 12.02 -9.56 -10.15
CA LEU A 332 11.66 -9.90 -11.53
C LEU A 332 12.36 -9.02 -12.58
N GLN A 333 12.82 -7.83 -12.23
CA GLN A 333 13.53 -6.92 -13.14
C GLN A 333 14.69 -7.59 -13.88
N PRO A 334 15.56 -8.40 -13.21
CA PRO A 334 16.66 -9.09 -13.89
C PRO A 334 16.20 -10.18 -14.88
N LEU A 335 14.93 -10.59 -14.82
CA LEU A 335 14.35 -11.60 -15.71
C LEU A 335 13.67 -10.97 -16.93
N LEU A 336 13.48 -9.64 -16.98
CA LEU A 336 12.83 -8.98 -18.10
C LEU A 336 13.67 -9.12 -19.39
N PRO A 337 13.04 -9.36 -20.55
CA PRO A 337 13.73 -9.35 -21.82
C PRO A 337 14.24 -7.93 -22.13
N ARG A 338 15.27 -7.83 -22.97
CA ARG A 338 15.84 -6.53 -23.34
C ARG A 338 14.77 -5.64 -23.98
N GLY A 339 14.70 -4.38 -23.54
CA GLY A 339 13.72 -3.41 -24.02
C GLY A 339 12.33 -3.57 -23.40
N ALA A 340 12.11 -4.55 -22.51
CA ALA A 340 10.90 -4.62 -21.72
C ALA A 340 11.03 -3.86 -20.39
N THR A 341 9.91 -3.32 -19.94
CA THR A 341 9.77 -2.57 -18.70
C THR A 341 8.57 -3.08 -17.94
N LEU A 342 8.72 -3.29 -16.63
CA LEU A 342 7.62 -3.54 -15.72
C LEU A 342 7.17 -2.19 -15.12
N GLY A 343 5.91 -1.81 -15.33
CA GLY A 343 5.38 -0.52 -14.87
C GLY A 343 4.43 -0.66 -13.70
N LYS A 344 3.61 -1.72 -13.69
CA LYS A 344 2.56 -1.88 -12.68
C LYS A 344 2.41 -3.34 -12.23
N ILE A 345 2.14 -3.50 -10.94
CA ILE A 345 1.98 -4.80 -10.27
C ILE A 345 0.70 -4.78 -9.44
N ASP A 346 -0.32 -5.52 -9.86
CA ASP A 346 -1.54 -5.71 -9.07
C ASP A 346 -1.43 -7.02 -8.28
N LEU A 347 -1.24 -6.96 -6.96
CA LEU A 347 -1.15 -8.16 -6.11
C LEU A 347 -2.54 -8.66 -5.71
N TRP A 348 -2.68 -9.98 -5.58
CA TRP A 348 -3.78 -10.65 -4.88
C TRP A 348 -3.22 -11.81 -4.06
N LYS A 349 -4.10 -12.56 -3.37
CA LYS A 349 -3.72 -13.76 -2.63
C LYS A 349 -2.93 -14.68 -3.53
N ASP A 350 -1.71 -15.07 -3.14
CA ASP A 350 -0.81 -15.97 -3.86
C ASP A 350 -0.47 -15.59 -5.32
N GLY A 351 -0.74 -14.38 -5.80
CA GLY A 351 -0.46 -14.02 -7.19
C GLY A 351 -0.39 -12.53 -7.49
N ALA A 352 -0.09 -12.22 -8.76
CA ALA A 352 0.01 -10.85 -9.24
C ALA A 352 -0.28 -10.73 -10.73
N ALA A 353 -0.70 -9.54 -11.17
CA ALA A 353 -0.70 -9.16 -12.57
C ALA A 353 0.41 -8.16 -12.79
N LEU A 354 1.25 -8.48 -13.77
CA LEU A 354 2.43 -7.73 -14.14
C LEU A 354 2.10 -7.01 -15.46
N GLU A 355 2.05 -5.69 -15.42
CA GLU A 355 1.77 -4.83 -16.56
C GLU A 355 3.01 -4.02 -16.94
N GLY A 356 3.24 -3.89 -18.25
CA GLY A 356 4.44 -3.27 -18.75
C GLY A 356 4.43 -3.05 -20.26
N ARG A 357 5.58 -2.68 -20.79
CA ARG A 357 5.83 -2.53 -22.22
C ARG A 357 6.96 -3.45 -22.66
N ALA A 358 6.89 -3.96 -23.88
CA ALA A 358 7.86 -4.84 -24.48
C ALA A 358 8.02 -4.50 -25.97
N PRO A 359 9.14 -4.90 -26.62
CA PRO A 359 9.34 -4.64 -28.05
C PRO A 359 8.30 -5.36 -28.93
N ASP A 360 7.90 -6.58 -28.58
CA ASP A 360 6.93 -7.38 -29.35
C ASP A 360 6.23 -8.47 -28.51
N ASP A 361 5.24 -9.14 -29.10
CA ASP A 361 4.48 -10.23 -28.46
C ASP A 361 5.35 -11.46 -28.14
N ALA A 362 6.41 -11.71 -28.92
CA ALA A 362 7.28 -12.86 -28.71
C ALA A 362 8.10 -12.69 -27.42
N ALA A 363 8.64 -11.50 -27.19
CA ALA A 363 9.35 -11.15 -25.96
C ALA A 363 8.48 -11.35 -24.71
N VAL A 364 7.19 -11.00 -24.78
CA VAL A 364 6.24 -11.19 -23.67
C VAL A 364 6.04 -12.68 -23.37
N ARG A 365 5.88 -13.52 -24.40
CA ARG A 365 5.68 -14.97 -24.23
C ARG A 365 6.94 -15.66 -23.71
N GLU A 366 8.11 -15.29 -24.22
CA GLU A 366 9.41 -15.79 -23.72
C GLU A 366 9.59 -15.43 -22.25
N TRP A 367 9.26 -14.20 -21.88
CA TRP A 367 9.33 -13.76 -20.48
C TRP A 367 8.39 -14.56 -19.58
N ALA A 368 7.14 -14.77 -19.97
CA ALA A 368 6.21 -15.62 -19.22
C ALA A 368 6.79 -17.02 -18.98
N GLN A 369 7.34 -17.66 -20.02
CA GLN A 369 8.01 -18.96 -19.88
C GLN A 369 9.28 -18.92 -19.03
N ALA A 370 10.00 -17.80 -19.01
CA ALA A 370 11.17 -17.61 -18.15
C ALA A 370 10.77 -17.47 -16.68
N LEU A 371 9.63 -16.84 -16.40
CA LEU A 371 9.10 -16.70 -15.04
C LEU A 371 8.85 -18.07 -14.40
N GLU A 372 8.23 -19.01 -15.11
CA GLU A 372 7.98 -20.38 -14.60
C GLU A 372 9.26 -21.16 -14.31
N ARG A 373 10.35 -20.86 -15.03
CA ARG A 373 11.66 -21.48 -14.84
C ARG A 373 12.53 -20.77 -13.80
N SER A 374 12.08 -19.64 -13.27
CA SER A 374 12.90 -18.78 -12.40
C SER A 374 12.95 -19.25 -10.94
N GLY A 375 12.00 -20.10 -10.51
CA GLY A 375 11.83 -20.44 -9.10
C GLY A 375 11.23 -19.30 -8.27
N GLU A 376 10.60 -18.30 -8.91
CA GLU A 376 9.89 -17.21 -8.23
C GLU A 376 8.36 -17.35 -8.28
N VAL A 377 7.84 -18.00 -9.31
CA VAL A 377 6.41 -18.19 -9.55
C VAL A 377 6.11 -19.65 -9.86
N ARG A 378 4.92 -20.11 -9.45
CA ARG A 378 4.38 -21.45 -9.73
C ARG A 378 3.91 -21.58 -11.18
N SER A 379 3.31 -20.52 -11.70
CA SER A 379 2.71 -20.48 -13.02
C SER A 379 2.65 -19.05 -13.53
N SER A 380 2.67 -18.90 -14.85
CA SER A 380 2.51 -17.64 -15.56
C SER A 380 1.46 -17.79 -16.67
N GLN A 381 0.75 -16.71 -16.97
CA GLN A 381 -0.20 -16.69 -18.08
C GLN A 381 -0.22 -15.30 -18.69
N VAL A 382 0.03 -15.20 -20.00
CA VAL A 382 -0.21 -13.96 -20.74
C VAL A 382 -1.72 -13.73 -20.82
N ALA A 383 -2.21 -12.66 -20.19
CA ALA A 383 -3.62 -12.29 -20.21
C ALA A 383 -3.98 -11.54 -21.49
N TRP A 384 -3.15 -10.55 -21.86
CA TRP A 384 -3.30 -9.82 -23.11
C TRP A 384 -2.00 -9.15 -23.52
N VAL A 385 -1.91 -8.88 -24.83
CA VAL A 385 -0.89 -8.05 -25.46
C VAL A 385 -1.60 -7.08 -26.41
N ARG A 386 -1.25 -5.79 -26.36
CA ARG A 386 -1.86 -4.71 -27.13
C ARG A 386 -0.78 -3.90 -27.81
N ARG A 387 -0.96 -3.61 -29.10
CA ARG A 387 0.00 -2.81 -29.86
C ARG A 387 -0.12 -1.34 -29.50
N GLU A 388 1.01 -0.71 -29.17
CA GLU A 388 1.13 0.72 -28.88
C GLU A 388 2.27 1.28 -29.73
N ALA A 389 1.94 1.93 -30.85
CA ALA A 389 2.91 2.48 -31.80
C ALA A 389 3.99 1.45 -32.21
N ASP A 390 5.22 1.63 -31.73
CA ASP A 390 6.42 0.83 -31.98
C ASP A 390 6.68 -0.28 -30.94
N GLN A 391 5.84 -0.38 -29.91
CA GLN A 391 5.93 -1.36 -28.83
C GLN A 391 4.62 -2.13 -28.62
N VAL A 392 4.63 -3.06 -27.67
CA VAL A 392 3.42 -3.68 -27.15
C VAL A 392 3.29 -3.41 -25.65
N ALA A 393 2.10 -3.02 -25.22
CA ALA A 393 1.70 -3.12 -23.82
C ALA A 393 1.26 -4.55 -23.52
N TYR A 394 1.57 -5.06 -22.34
CA TYR A 394 1.20 -6.42 -21.94
C TYR A 394 0.63 -6.50 -20.52
N ARG A 395 -0.07 -7.60 -20.25
CA ARG A 395 -0.41 -8.07 -18.90
C ARG A 395 -0.13 -9.56 -18.78
N VAL A 396 0.66 -9.94 -17.78
CA VAL A 396 0.97 -11.34 -17.43
C VAL A 396 0.48 -11.60 -16.01
N LEU A 397 -0.34 -12.64 -15.83
CA LEU A 397 -0.78 -13.12 -14.51
C LEU A 397 0.22 -14.15 -14.01
N VAL A 398 0.59 -14.06 -12.74
CA VAL A 398 1.48 -15.02 -12.07
C VAL A 398 0.87 -15.50 -10.78
N THR A 399 1.23 -16.73 -10.39
CA THR A 399 0.98 -17.28 -9.06
C THR A 399 2.32 -17.46 -8.37
N PHE A 400 2.54 -16.86 -7.21
CA PHE A 400 3.77 -16.99 -6.44
C PHE A 400 3.89 -18.36 -5.77
N LEU A 401 5.09 -18.65 -5.29
CA LEU A 401 5.39 -19.84 -4.50
C LEU A 401 5.07 -19.67 -3.01
N CYS A 402 4.39 -18.60 -2.61
CA CYS A 402 4.08 -18.21 -1.23
C CYS A 402 2.73 -17.50 -1.18
N ALA A 403 2.17 -17.33 0.03
CA ALA A 403 0.89 -16.67 0.22
C ALA A 403 0.93 -15.17 -0.15
N ALA A 404 2.05 -14.50 0.16
CA ALA A 404 2.35 -13.14 -0.26
C ALA A 404 3.88 -12.94 -0.43
N PRO A 405 4.32 -11.98 -1.27
CA PRO A 405 5.74 -11.66 -1.38
C PRO A 405 6.34 -11.27 -0.02
N GLY A 406 7.45 -11.91 0.35
CA GLY A 406 8.12 -11.80 1.65
C GLY A 406 7.76 -12.91 2.64
N ASP A 407 6.72 -13.72 2.37
CA ASP A 407 6.41 -14.92 3.15
C ASP A 407 7.31 -16.10 2.73
N ARG A 408 7.32 -17.16 3.55
CA ARG A 408 8.03 -18.40 3.23
C ARG A 408 7.39 -19.11 2.03
N SER A 409 8.24 -19.64 1.16
CA SER A 409 7.81 -20.52 0.07
C SER A 409 7.13 -21.79 0.59
N VAL A 410 6.11 -22.26 -0.15
CA VAL A 410 5.47 -23.57 0.05
C VAL A 410 6.25 -24.72 -0.58
N CYS A 411 7.26 -24.41 -1.41
CA CYS A 411 8.13 -25.38 -2.08
C CYS A 411 9.18 -25.95 -1.13
N LEU A 412 9.72 -27.13 -1.47
CA LEU A 412 10.87 -27.68 -0.76
C LEU A 412 12.07 -26.73 -0.90
N PRO A 413 12.67 -26.24 0.20
CA PRO A 413 13.89 -25.44 0.14
C PRO A 413 15.06 -26.30 -0.35
N ALA A 414 15.71 -25.88 -1.43
CA ALA A 414 16.86 -26.56 -2.00
C ALA A 414 17.75 -25.57 -2.75
N THR A 415 18.97 -25.99 -3.08
CA THR A 415 19.89 -25.25 -3.95
C THR A 415 19.95 -25.88 -5.34
N GLY A 416 20.19 -25.06 -6.37
CA GLY A 416 20.31 -25.51 -7.76
C GLY A 416 19.09 -25.15 -8.62
N SER A 417 19.13 -25.57 -9.88
CA SER A 417 18.10 -25.29 -10.90
C SER A 417 17.02 -26.37 -11.03
N ALA A 418 17.14 -27.48 -10.30
CA ALA A 418 16.19 -28.58 -10.27
C ALA A 418 16.32 -29.37 -8.96
N TYR A 419 15.27 -30.07 -8.55
CA TYR A 419 15.32 -30.98 -7.41
C TYR A 419 16.07 -32.25 -7.74
N THR A 420 16.94 -32.67 -6.82
CA THR A 420 17.61 -33.97 -6.88
C THR A 420 16.83 -35.02 -6.09
N GLN A 421 16.97 -36.29 -6.47
CA GLN A 421 16.36 -37.43 -5.76
C GLN A 421 16.73 -37.41 -4.27
N GLN A 422 18.01 -37.18 -3.97
CA GLN A 422 18.54 -37.12 -2.61
C GLN A 422 17.86 -36.03 -1.76
N GLN A 423 17.70 -34.81 -2.30
CA GLN A 423 17.04 -33.71 -1.59
C GLN A 423 15.58 -34.04 -1.24
N VAL A 424 14.85 -34.67 -2.17
CA VAL A 424 13.45 -35.08 -1.96
C VAL A 424 13.37 -36.21 -0.94
N GLU A 425 14.29 -37.18 -1.00
CA GLU A 425 14.35 -38.30 -0.07
C GLU A 425 14.67 -37.85 1.36
N ASP A 426 15.68 -37.00 1.53
CA ASP A 426 16.10 -36.47 2.83
C ASP A 426 14.99 -35.64 3.50
N ALA A 427 14.18 -34.95 2.69
CA ALA A 427 13.03 -34.19 3.18
C ALA A 427 11.82 -35.08 3.54
N LEU A 428 11.63 -36.22 2.86
CA LEU A 428 10.51 -37.14 3.12
C LEU A 428 10.78 -38.10 4.28
N ARG A 429 12.02 -38.55 4.45
CA ARG A 429 12.37 -39.59 5.43
C ARG A 429 11.90 -39.28 6.87
N PRO A 430 12.05 -38.05 7.40
CA PRO A 430 11.55 -37.71 8.74
C PRO A 430 10.02 -37.82 8.86
N VAL A 431 9.30 -37.54 7.77
CA VAL A 431 7.82 -37.54 7.75
C VAL A 431 7.26 -38.94 7.61
N LEU A 432 7.93 -39.82 6.86
CA LEU A 432 7.53 -41.22 6.71
C LEU A 432 7.67 -42.01 8.01
N GLY A 433 8.62 -41.62 8.87
CA GLY A 433 8.86 -42.26 10.18
C GLY A 433 9.50 -43.65 10.08
N ASN A 434 9.92 -44.18 11.24
CA ASN A 434 10.79 -45.36 11.30
C ASN A 434 10.11 -46.69 10.90
N GLY A 435 8.77 -46.75 10.89
CA GLY A 435 8.00 -47.95 10.53
C GLY A 435 7.85 -48.19 9.03
N VAL A 436 8.36 -47.27 8.19
CA VAL A 436 8.30 -47.38 6.74
C VAL A 436 9.71 -47.35 6.17
N THR A 437 10.07 -48.39 5.41
CA THR A 437 11.35 -48.45 4.69
C THR A 437 11.11 -48.08 3.23
N LEU A 438 11.76 -47.02 2.76
CA LEU A 438 11.75 -46.64 1.36
C LEU A 438 12.72 -47.54 0.58
N THR A 439 12.23 -48.25 -0.44
CA THR A 439 13.08 -49.09 -1.31
C THR A 439 13.42 -48.39 -2.62
N LYS A 440 12.59 -47.44 -3.06
CA LYS A 440 12.82 -46.67 -4.29
C LYS A 440 12.13 -45.30 -4.23
N LEU A 441 12.86 -44.28 -4.68
CA LEU A 441 12.34 -42.96 -4.99
C LEU A 441 12.76 -42.60 -6.42
N VAL A 442 11.83 -42.22 -7.28
CA VAL A 442 12.15 -41.75 -8.64
C VAL A 442 11.45 -40.44 -8.90
N LEU A 443 12.21 -39.46 -9.41
CA LEU A 443 11.66 -38.22 -9.95
C LEU A 443 11.40 -38.40 -11.44
N ARG A 444 10.16 -38.16 -11.87
CA ARG A 444 9.77 -38.18 -13.28
C ARG A 444 9.17 -36.85 -13.71
N ASP A 445 9.40 -36.48 -14.96
CA ASP A 445 8.69 -35.35 -15.56
C ASP A 445 7.26 -35.77 -15.92
N GLY A 446 6.28 -35.06 -15.36
CA GLY A 446 4.87 -35.22 -15.68
C GLY A 446 4.33 -34.04 -16.49
N LYS A 447 3.20 -34.25 -17.19
CA LYS A 447 2.52 -33.20 -17.99
C LYS A 447 2.10 -31.95 -17.18
N ARG A 448 2.11 -32.00 -15.85
CA ARG A 448 1.71 -30.91 -14.94
C ARG A 448 2.71 -30.72 -13.79
N GLY A 449 3.99 -31.00 -14.03
CA GLY A 449 5.06 -30.86 -13.05
C GLY A 449 5.74 -32.18 -12.68
N GLN A 450 6.72 -32.09 -11.78
CA GLN A 450 7.55 -33.22 -11.37
C GLN A 450 6.77 -34.20 -10.49
N LEU A 451 6.83 -35.49 -10.81
CA LEU A 451 6.22 -36.59 -10.07
C LEU A 451 7.28 -37.27 -9.23
N VAL A 452 6.91 -37.60 -7.99
CA VAL A 452 7.70 -38.41 -7.07
C VAL A 452 7.02 -39.78 -6.98
N GLU A 453 7.68 -40.79 -7.52
CA GLU A 453 7.28 -42.19 -7.37
C GLU A 453 8.01 -42.79 -6.18
N LEU A 454 7.24 -43.31 -5.22
CA LEU A 454 7.73 -43.95 -4.02
C LEU A 454 7.34 -45.43 -4.07
N GLU A 455 8.30 -46.30 -3.77
CA GLU A 455 8.03 -47.70 -3.43
C GLU A 455 8.74 -48.01 -2.12
N GLY A 456 8.13 -48.89 -1.31
CA GLY A 456 8.71 -49.28 -0.05
C GLY A 456 7.96 -50.41 0.63
N SER A 457 8.37 -50.70 1.86
CA SER A 457 7.83 -51.77 2.70
C SER A 457 7.48 -51.27 4.10
N GLY A 458 6.45 -51.86 4.70
CA GLY A 458 5.97 -51.54 6.04
C GLY A 458 4.64 -52.22 6.33
N SER A 459 4.18 -52.17 7.58
CA SER A 459 2.83 -52.63 7.88
C SER A 459 1.78 -51.69 7.25
N GLU A 460 0.61 -52.23 6.88
CA GLU A 460 -0.45 -51.42 6.26
C GLU A 460 -0.83 -50.21 7.14
N ALA A 461 -0.88 -50.39 8.45
CA ALA A 461 -1.20 -49.33 9.41
C ALA A 461 -0.14 -48.22 9.41
N GLU A 462 1.15 -48.57 9.43
CA GLU A 462 2.25 -47.60 9.43
C GLU A 462 2.35 -46.86 8.10
N VAL A 463 2.21 -47.57 6.97
CA VAL A 463 2.20 -46.97 5.63
C VAL A 463 1.04 -45.98 5.50
N ARG A 464 -0.16 -46.35 5.93
CA ARG A 464 -1.33 -45.45 5.86
C ARG A 464 -1.14 -44.20 6.72
N ALA A 465 -0.60 -44.36 7.93
CA ALA A 465 -0.28 -43.24 8.81
C ALA A 465 0.84 -42.36 8.25
N ALA A 466 1.85 -42.93 7.60
CA ALA A 466 2.93 -42.19 6.94
C ALA A 466 2.42 -41.37 5.76
N LEU A 467 1.62 -41.96 4.87
CA LEU A 467 1.04 -41.26 3.72
C LEU A 467 0.07 -40.14 4.16
N GLU A 468 -0.69 -40.35 5.23
CA GLU A 468 -1.56 -39.31 5.78
C GLU A 468 -0.74 -38.16 6.42
N ARG A 469 0.36 -38.46 7.11
CA ARG A 469 1.30 -37.42 7.59
C ARG A 469 1.91 -36.64 6.44
N VAL A 470 2.33 -37.30 5.36
CA VAL A 470 2.83 -36.62 4.15
C VAL A 470 1.76 -35.68 3.61
N ARG A 471 0.51 -36.14 3.47
CA ARG A 471 -0.61 -35.32 3.01
C ARG A 471 -0.88 -34.10 3.90
N GLN A 472 -0.73 -34.22 5.21
CA GLN A 472 -1.05 -33.15 6.16
C GLN A 472 0.11 -32.18 6.43
N GLN A 473 1.35 -32.66 6.39
CA GLN A 473 2.53 -31.91 6.84
C GLN A 473 3.43 -31.44 5.70
N VAL A 474 3.32 -32.03 4.50
CA VAL A 474 4.22 -31.74 3.37
C VAL A 474 3.52 -30.83 2.35
N SER A 475 3.67 -29.52 2.54
CA SER A 475 3.05 -28.49 1.68
C SER A 475 3.54 -28.48 0.23
N TRP A 476 4.73 -29.02 -0.03
CA TRP A 476 5.35 -29.05 -1.36
C TRP A 476 4.97 -30.28 -2.20
N LEU A 477 4.11 -31.17 -1.68
CA LEU A 477 3.55 -32.31 -2.40
C LEU A 477 2.02 -32.26 -2.46
N THR A 478 1.47 -32.78 -3.55
CA THR A 478 0.03 -32.99 -3.75
C THR A 478 -0.24 -34.45 -4.10
N ALA A 479 -1.28 -35.02 -3.53
CA ALA A 479 -1.59 -36.45 -3.67
C ALA A 479 -2.09 -36.76 -5.10
N SER A 480 -1.55 -37.82 -5.70
CA SER A 480 -1.97 -38.33 -7.02
C SER A 480 -2.61 -39.72 -6.89
N SER A 481 -1.92 -40.69 -6.29
CA SER A 481 -2.47 -42.05 -6.07
C SER A 481 -1.56 -42.88 -5.17
N SER A 482 -2.11 -43.84 -4.43
CA SER A 482 -1.33 -44.80 -3.64
C SER A 482 -1.95 -46.20 -3.68
N GLY A 483 -1.11 -47.23 -3.79
CA GLY A 483 -1.50 -48.64 -3.66
C GLY A 483 -0.76 -49.28 -2.49
N ILE A 484 -1.49 -49.99 -1.63
CA ILE A 484 -0.93 -50.75 -0.51
C ILE A 484 -1.24 -52.24 -0.76
N GLY A 485 -0.21 -53.08 -0.74
CA GLY A 485 -0.29 -54.53 -0.91
C GLY A 485 0.42 -55.26 0.24
N GLN A 486 0.51 -56.59 0.17
CA GLN A 486 1.08 -57.44 1.23
C GLN A 486 2.50 -57.00 1.64
N GLY A 487 2.61 -56.16 2.68
CA GLY A 487 3.87 -55.64 3.22
C GLY A 487 4.61 -54.62 2.34
N THR A 488 4.01 -54.17 1.24
CA THR A 488 4.61 -53.24 0.27
C THR A 488 3.65 -52.11 -0.07
N PHE A 489 4.20 -50.95 -0.44
CA PHE A 489 3.41 -49.83 -0.90
C PHE A 489 4.04 -49.16 -2.11
N SER A 490 3.18 -48.54 -2.91
CA SER A 490 3.55 -47.62 -3.97
C SER A 490 2.75 -46.34 -3.82
N ALA A 491 3.38 -45.19 -4.01
CA ALA A 491 2.71 -43.91 -4.02
C ALA A 491 3.26 -43.03 -5.13
N GLN A 492 2.36 -42.35 -5.82
CA GLN A 492 2.71 -41.29 -6.74
C GLN A 492 2.25 -39.97 -6.13
N LEU A 493 3.20 -39.07 -5.93
CA LEU A 493 3.00 -37.73 -5.40
C LEU A 493 3.44 -36.71 -6.46
N ARG A 494 2.83 -35.54 -6.48
CA ARG A 494 3.19 -34.46 -7.39
C ARG A 494 3.83 -33.32 -6.63
N MET A 495 5.01 -32.89 -7.05
CA MET A 495 5.63 -31.69 -6.52
C MET A 495 4.85 -30.45 -6.94
N VAL A 496 4.63 -29.55 -5.99
CA VAL A 496 4.00 -28.24 -6.24
C VAL A 496 4.90 -27.37 -7.12
N CYS A 497 6.22 -27.57 -7.04
CA CYS A 497 7.23 -26.76 -7.70
C CYS A 497 8.20 -27.68 -8.44
N THR A 498 8.60 -27.28 -9.64
CA THR A 498 9.58 -28.00 -10.48
C THR A 498 11.01 -27.50 -10.27
N VAL A 499 11.15 -26.26 -9.79
CA VAL A 499 12.43 -25.59 -9.52
C VAL A 499 12.46 -25.18 -8.05
N PRO A 500 13.60 -25.33 -7.35
CA PRO A 500 13.78 -24.80 -6.00
C PRO A 500 13.49 -23.30 -5.92
N PRO A 501 12.89 -22.80 -4.83
CA PRO A 501 12.67 -21.38 -4.67
C PRO A 501 14.01 -20.64 -4.56
N ARG A 502 14.12 -19.46 -5.19
CA ARG A 502 15.36 -18.69 -5.17
C ARG A 502 15.71 -18.25 -3.74
N ALA A 503 16.99 -18.42 -3.38
CA ALA A 503 17.52 -17.87 -2.13
C ALA A 503 17.60 -16.32 -2.22
N THR A 504 17.53 -15.65 -1.07
CA THR A 504 17.48 -14.19 -0.95
C THR A 504 18.48 -13.47 -1.87
N PRO A 505 18.06 -12.47 -2.66
CA PRO A 505 16.70 -11.91 -2.75
C PRO A 505 15.78 -12.78 -3.63
N GLY A 506 14.59 -13.10 -3.09
CA GLY A 506 13.52 -13.80 -3.80
C GLY A 506 12.15 -13.31 -3.32
N ASN A 507 11.11 -13.54 -4.13
CA ASN A 507 9.74 -13.15 -3.81
C ASN A 507 9.21 -13.89 -2.59
N CYS A 508 9.61 -15.15 -2.43
CA CYS A 508 9.15 -16.03 -1.35
C CYS A 508 10.26 -16.37 -0.35
N ALA A 509 11.20 -15.44 -0.17
CA ALA A 509 12.25 -15.51 0.84
C ALA A 509 11.86 -14.63 2.03
N ALA A 510 11.62 -15.25 3.19
CA ALA A 510 11.43 -14.51 4.44
C ALA A 510 12.68 -13.65 4.72
N PRO A 511 12.53 -12.37 5.12
CA PRO A 511 13.67 -11.56 5.50
C PRO A 511 14.44 -12.28 6.61
N SER A 512 15.75 -12.42 6.43
CA SER A 512 16.62 -12.92 7.48
C SER A 512 16.41 -12.05 8.73
N PRO A 513 16.28 -12.62 9.94
CA PRO A 513 16.22 -11.80 11.14
C PRO A 513 17.43 -10.86 11.14
N THR A 514 17.18 -9.56 11.14
CA THR A 514 18.20 -8.54 11.33
C THR A 514 18.91 -8.86 12.64
N ARG A 515 20.21 -9.17 12.55
CA ARG A 515 21.07 -9.36 13.71
C ARG A 515 21.26 -8.06 14.46
#